data_AF-A0AAI9RM30-F1
#
_entry.id   AF-A0AAI9RM30-F1
#
_cell.length_a   1.000
_cell.length_b   1.000
_cell.length_c   1.000
_cell.angle_alpha   90.00
_cell.angle_beta   90.00
_cell.angle_gamma   90.00
#
_symmetry.space_group_name_H-M   'P 1'
#
loop_
_entity.id
_entity.type
_entity.pdbx_description
1 polymer ?
#
loop_
_entity_poly.entity_id
_entity_poly.type
_entity_poly.pdbx_seq_one_letter_code
_entity_poly.pdbx_strand_id
1 'polypeptide(L)'
;MKKVLSVIVILFILFPLFSSVIEATTVREAKKTQVTTQFRTSASPKASVISTLPKGSLVTHLNTVKGGWSNVQTNNKKGYVATSSLTVPNSKTKIVSSKSGLIIKDTESSNSKTISTLKQHVIVEDFGVVGGGWSLIKSGNVIGYANSKSITDTKPIKKYTNTNVTLRDAAATSGKKTGSLNNNKEVYVHSQVSNWSYVTSGSIKGYAPTSQFSAKKQETTLQTLNSFTDLRPSNIKWMNYYFDGNVLQGNIRSSVENKEYSYTVPSIYTSFSPKSFQIGTPESDFIWINIPAPLTQNKAAALYDFDWNSYKDVQIGNAYLRSTKETITTPAGTFKNVVHIETKMTNISFTIHYYFAPGYGLIKVKDSKNRLSYELRSYK
;
A
#
# COMPACT_ATOMS: atom_id res chain seq x y z
N MET A 1 12.50 -9.53 58.02
CA MET A 1 11.10 -9.37 57.56
C MET A 1 11.07 -9.64 56.06
N LYS A 2 10.51 -10.79 55.65
CA LYS A 2 10.57 -11.32 54.29
C LYS A 2 9.45 -10.71 53.43
N LYS A 3 9.80 -10.23 52.23
CA LYS A 3 8.90 -9.71 51.20
C LYS A 3 8.00 -10.84 50.70
N VAL A 4 6.68 -10.69 50.82
CA VAL A 4 5.71 -11.62 50.24
C VAL A 4 5.35 -11.11 48.84
N LEU A 5 5.69 -11.93 47.85
CA LEU A 5 5.35 -11.76 46.45
C LEU A 5 3.91 -12.27 46.24
N SER A 6 2.94 -11.37 46.06
CA SER A 6 1.56 -11.76 45.72
C SER A 6 1.50 -12.21 44.25
N VAL A 7 1.47 -13.52 44.04
CA VAL A 7 1.16 -14.14 42.74
C VAL A 7 -0.36 -14.17 42.57
N ILE A 8 -0.87 -13.37 41.64
CA ILE A 8 -2.26 -13.44 41.18
C ILE A 8 -2.38 -14.67 40.27
N VAL A 9 -2.98 -15.75 40.77
CA VAL A 9 -3.38 -16.92 39.99
C VAL A 9 -4.66 -16.57 39.23
N ILE A 10 -4.52 -16.23 37.94
CA ILE A 10 -5.66 -16.11 37.03
C ILE A 10 -6.06 -17.52 36.62
N LEU A 11 -7.11 -18.02 37.26
CA LEU A 11 -7.76 -19.29 36.95
C LEU A 11 -8.42 -19.20 35.57
N PHE A 12 -7.72 -19.65 34.53
CA PHE A 12 -8.31 -19.93 33.23
C PHE A 12 -9.27 -21.11 33.39
N ILE A 13 -10.57 -20.83 33.46
CA ILE A 13 -11.62 -21.86 33.32
C ILE A 13 -11.52 -22.39 31.89
N LEU A 14 -10.83 -23.51 31.75
CA LEU A 14 -10.86 -24.38 30.58
C LEU A 14 -12.32 -24.84 30.40
N PHE A 15 -13.01 -24.25 29.43
CA PHE A 15 -14.24 -24.84 28.91
C PHE A 15 -13.89 -26.20 28.28
N PRO A 16 -14.57 -27.29 28.65
CA PRO A 16 -14.31 -28.59 28.03
C PRO A 16 -14.65 -28.54 26.54
N LEU A 17 -13.70 -29.03 25.74
CA LEU A 17 -13.86 -29.38 24.34
C LEU A 17 -14.98 -30.41 24.20
N PHE A 18 -16.19 -29.96 23.90
CA PHE A 18 -17.16 -30.81 23.23
C PHE A 18 -16.72 -30.93 21.77
N SER A 19 -16.02 -32.02 21.46
CA SER A 19 -15.82 -32.46 20.08
C SER A 19 -17.14 -32.97 19.52
N SER A 20 -18.06 -32.06 19.16
CA SER A 20 -19.04 -32.41 18.13
C SER A 20 -18.25 -32.51 16.83
N VAL A 21 -18.24 -33.69 16.21
CA VAL A 21 -17.82 -33.83 14.82
C VAL A 21 -18.65 -32.82 14.03
N ILE A 22 -18.02 -31.74 13.59
CA ILE A 22 -18.68 -30.75 12.74
C ILE A 22 -18.94 -31.50 11.44
N GLU A 23 -20.20 -31.87 11.23
CA GLU A 23 -20.73 -32.21 9.92
C GLU A 23 -20.26 -31.10 8.98
N ALA A 24 -19.54 -31.46 7.91
CA ALA A 24 -18.83 -30.50 7.06
C ALA A 24 -19.72 -29.30 6.77
N THR A 25 -19.33 -28.12 7.28
CA THR A 25 -20.10 -26.89 7.07
C THR A 25 -20.30 -26.73 5.57
N THR A 26 -21.54 -26.92 5.12
CA THR A 26 -21.85 -26.89 3.69
C THR A 26 -21.55 -25.48 3.20
N VAL A 27 -20.50 -25.33 2.41
CA VAL A 27 -20.09 -24.04 1.86
C VAL A 27 -21.16 -23.60 0.87
N ARG A 28 -21.93 -22.58 1.25
CA ARG A 28 -23.00 -22.03 0.41
C ARG A 28 -22.38 -21.09 -0.62
N GLU A 29 -22.77 -21.24 -1.89
CA GLU A 29 -22.43 -20.31 -2.97
C GLU A 29 -23.70 -19.83 -3.67
N ALA A 30 -23.78 -18.54 -3.99
CA ALA A 30 -24.84 -18.06 -4.88
C ALA A 30 -24.52 -18.45 -6.33
N LYS A 31 -25.47 -19.08 -7.02
CA LYS A 31 -25.38 -19.40 -8.46
C LYS A 31 -26.62 -18.88 -9.18
N LYS A 32 -26.51 -18.76 -10.50
CA LYS A 32 -27.60 -18.44 -11.40
C LYS A 32 -27.66 -19.46 -12.52
N THR A 33 -28.86 -19.85 -12.93
CA THR A 33 -29.03 -20.68 -14.13
C THR A 33 -28.69 -19.86 -15.38
N GLN A 34 -27.79 -20.36 -16.23
CA GLN A 34 -27.45 -19.70 -17.51
C GLN A 34 -28.29 -20.20 -18.69
N VAL A 35 -28.96 -21.33 -18.49
CA VAL A 35 -29.96 -21.93 -19.39
C VAL A 35 -31.12 -22.46 -18.55
N THR A 36 -32.29 -22.66 -19.15
CA THR A 36 -33.39 -23.36 -18.49
C THR A 36 -32.96 -24.80 -18.17
N THR A 37 -33.18 -25.26 -16.95
CA THR A 37 -32.67 -26.55 -16.46
C THR A 37 -33.70 -27.27 -15.59
N GLN A 38 -33.65 -28.60 -15.58
CA GLN A 38 -34.54 -29.41 -14.75
C GLN A 38 -33.92 -29.63 -13.37
N PHE A 39 -34.67 -29.25 -12.34
CA PHE A 39 -34.34 -29.48 -10.94
C PHE A 39 -34.88 -30.84 -10.50
N ARG A 40 -34.00 -31.74 -10.10
CA ARG A 40 -34.30 -33.17 -9.95
C ARG A 40 -34.07 -33.67 -8.53
N THR A 41 -34.69 -34.79 -8.18
CA THR A 41 -34.60 -35.40 -6.85
C THR A 41 -33.25 -36.06 -6.55
N SER A 42 -32.50 -36.49 -7.57
CA SER A 42 -31.15 -37.05 -7.44
C SER A 42 -30.22 -36.63 -8.59
N ALA A 43 -28.92 -36.87 -8.43
CA ALA A 43 -27.87 -36.53 -9.40
C ALA A 43 -27.87 -37.47 -10.63
N SER A 44 -28.98 -37.48 -11.38
CA SER A 44 -29.15 -38.35 -12.54
C SER A 44 -30.14 -37.75 -13.56
N PRO A 45 -29.88 -37.90 -14.88
CA PRO A 45 -30.81 -37.42 -15.91
C PRO A 45 -32.12 -38.23 -15.95
N LYS A 46 -32.17 -39.40 -15.31
CA LYS A 46 -33.38 -40.24 -15.19
C LYS A 46 -34.18 -39.98 -13.91
N ALA A 47 -33.67 -39.15 -13.00
CA ALA A 47 -34.34 -38.86 -11.74
C ALA A 47 -35.62 -38.03 -11.94
N SER A 48 -36.60 -38.18 -11.05
CA SER A 48 -37.84 -37.39 -11.11
C SER A 48 -37.54 -35.88 -11.09
N VAL A 49 -38.26 -35.12 -11.92
CA VAL A 49 -38.15 -33.67 -11.98
C VAL A 49 -39.02 -33.06 -10.87
N ILE A 50 -38.41 -32.34 -9.94
CA ILE A 50 -39.07 -31.55 -8.90
C ILE A 50 -39.77 -30.33 -9.53
N SER A 51 -39.04 -29.63 -10.40
CA SER A 51 -39.52 -28.47 -11.16
C SER A 51 -38.54 -28.13 -12.29
N THR A 52 -38.93 -27.19 -13.15
CA THR A 52 -38.04 -26.58 -14.15
C THR A 52 -37.63 -25.19 -13.67
N LEU A 53 -36.33 -24.91 -13.68
CA LEU A 53 -35.78 -23.59 -13.35
C LEU A 53 -35.49 -22.83 -14.64
N PRO A 54 -36.19 -21.71 -14.91
CA PRO A 54 -35.89 -20.85 -16.06
C PRO A 54 -34.46 -20.34 -16.05
N LYS A 55 -33.95 -19.91 -17.21
CA LYS A 55 -32.71 -19.12 -17.30
C LYS A 55 -32.81 -17.87 -16.41
N GLY A 56 -31.79 -17.63 -15.59
CA GLY A 56 -31.73 -16.48 -14.68
C GLY A 56 -32.20 -16.76 -13.25
N SER A 57 -32.76 -17.95 -12.98
CA SER A 57 -33.11 -18.35 -11.61
C SER A 57 -31.90 -18.37 -10.69
N LEU A 58 -32.03 -17.70 -9.55
CA LEU A 58 -31.03 -17.71 -8.48
C LEU A 58 -31.21 -18.95 -7.60
N VAL A 59 -30.10 -19.60 -7.29
CA VAL A 59 -30.06 -20.78 -6.44
C VAL A 59 -28.90 -20.69 -5.46
N THR A 60 -29.04 -21.36 -4.33
CA THR A 60 -27.91 -21.57 -3.42
C THR A 60 -27.28 -22.92 -3.72
N HIS A 61 -26.06 -22.92 -4.23
CA HIS A 61 -25.25 -24.12 -4.40
C HIS A 61 -24.72 -24.59 -3.05
N LEU A 62 -24.86 -25.89 -2.79
CA LEU A 62 -24.47 -26.54 -1.54
C LEU A 62 -23.19 -27.36 -1.72
N ASN A 63 -23.14 -28.18 -2.75
CA ASN A 63 -21.95 -28.96 -3.10
C ASN A 63 -22.05 -29.51 -4.54
N THR A 64 -20.90 -29.82 -5.13
CA THR A 64 -20.82 -30.57 -6.40
C THR A 64 -20.80 -32.06 -6.11
N VAL A 65 -21.43 -32.84 -6.99
CA VAL A 65 -21.47 -34.31 -6.95
C VAL A 65 -20.85 -34.85 -8.23
N LYS A 66 -20.28 -36.06 -8.16
CA LYS A 66 -19.69 -36.74 -9.32
C LYS A 66 -20.68 -36.80 -10.49
N GLY A 67 -20.16 -36.79 -11.71
CA GLY A 67 -20.98 -36.87 -12.92
C GLY A 67 -21.57 -35.53 -13.38
N GLY A 68 -21.03 -34.39 -12.94
CA GLY A 68 -21.42 -33.07 -13.42
C GLY A 68 -22.74 -32.54 -12.84
N TRP A 69 -23.08 -32.94 -11.62
CA TRP A 69 -24.28 -32.50 -10.91
C TRP A 69 -23.94 -31.58 -9.75
N SER A 70 -24.81 -30.63 -9.50
CA SER A 70 -24.72 -29.69 -8.39
C SER A 70 -25.96 -29.84 -7.51
N ASN A 71 -25.74 -30.07 -6.22
CA ASN A 71 -26.79 -29.99 -5.21
C ASN A 71 -27.08 -28.52 -4.92
N VAL A 72 -28.32 -28.11 -5.11
CA VAL A 72 -28.76 -26.72 -4.99
C VAL A 72 -30.03 -26.62 -4.17
N GLN A 73 -30.23 -25.45 -3.57
CA GLN A 73 -31.42 -25.08 -2.81
C GLN A 73 -32.08 -23.86 -3.44
N THR A 74 -33.40 -23.95 -3.65
CA THR A 74 -34.26 -22.87 -4.14
C THR A 74 -35.72 -23.23 -3.86
N ASN A 75 -36.58 -22.24 -3.66
CA ASN A 75 -38.01 -22.41 -3.38
C ASN A 75 -38.28 -23.36 -2.20
N ASN A 76 -37.52 -23.23 -1.11
CA ASN A 76 -37.58 -24.11 0.07
C ASN A 76 -37.31 -25.62 -0.22
N LYS A 77 -36.74 -25.98 -1.37
CA LYS A 77 -36.44 -27.37 -1.74
C LYS A 77 -34.95 -27.54 -2.02
N LYS A 78 -34.43 -28.74 -1.74
CA LYS A 78 -33.09 -29.20 -2.16
C LYS A 78 -33.23 -30.23 -3.28
N GLY A 79 -32.26 -30.25 -4.18
CA GLY A 79 -32.25 -31.17 -5.31
C GLY A 79 -31.06 -30.90 -6.21
N TYR A 80 -31.08 -31.43 -7.43
CA TYR A 80 -29.93 -31.49 -8.30
C TYR A 80 -30.19 -30.86 -9.66
N VAL A 81 -29.19 -30.13 -10.16
CA VAL A 81 -29.15 -29.60 -11.52
C VAL A 81 -27.80 -29.93 -12.15
N ALA A 82 -27.73 -29.95 -13.48
CA ALA A 82 -26.45 -30.07 -14.17
C ALA A 82 -25.55 -28.88 -13.80
N THR A 83 -24.31 -29.12 -13.38
CA THR A 83 -23.37 -28.06 -13.01
C THR A 83 -23.10 -27.11 -14.17
N SER A 84 -23.07 -27.62 -15.40
CA SER A 84 -22.95 -26.82 -16.63
C SER A 84 -24.10 -25.85 -16.85
N SER A 85 -25.23 -26.01 -16.17
CA SER A 85 -26.34 -25.05 -16.23
C SER A 85 -26.18 -23.85 -15.29
N LEU A 86 -25.15 -23.84 -14.43
CA LEU A 86 -24.93 -22.81 -13.42
C LEU A 86 -23.77 -21.88 -13.79
N THR A 87 -23.92 -20.60 -13.43
CA THR A 87 -22.88 -19.58 -13.51
C THR A 87 -22.85 -18.72 -12.26
N VAL A 88 -21.82 -17.91 -12.09
CA VAL A 88 -21.72 -16.94 -10.99
C VAL A 88 -22.65 -15.76 -11.28
N PRO A 89 -23.60 -15.41 -10.38
CA PRO A 89 -24.45 -14.24 -10.54
C PRO A 89 -23.65 -12.95 -10.35
N ASN A 90 -24.09 -11.90 -11.05
CA ASN A 90 -23.69 -10.55 -10.71
C ASN A 90 -24.34 -10.15 -9.37
N SER A 91 -23.68 -9.31 -8.59
CA SER A 91 -24.22 -8.75 -7.36
C SER A 91 -24.16 -7.24 -7.36
N LYS A 92 -25.05 -6.63 -6.57
CA LYS A 92 -25.03 -5.20 -6.27
C LYS A 92 -24.65 -4.99 -4.82
N THR A 93 -23.76 -4.04 -4.57
CA THR A 93 -23.42 -3.63 -3.19
C THR A 93 -24.61 -2.86 -2.62
N LYS A 94 -25.22 -3.39 -1.57
CA LYS A 94 -26.30 -2.76 -0.81
C LYS A 94 -25.93 -2.60 0.65
N ILE A 95 -26.68 -1.76 1.35
CA ILE A 95 -26.53 -1.50 2.78
C ILE A 95 -27.79 -1.91 3.53
N VAL A 96 -27.61 -2.51 4.71
CA VAL A 96 -28.72 -2.82 5.62
C VAL A 96 -29.34 -1.51 6.11
N SER A 97 -30.60 -1.27 5.74
CA SER A 97 -31.36 -0.07 6.09
C SER A 97 -32.18 -0.23 7.37
N SER A 98 -32.54 -1.47 7.72
CA SER A 98 -33.38 -1.77 8.89
C SER A 98 -32.68 -1.47 10.23
N LYS A 99 -33.35 -0.71 11.11
CA LYS A 99 -32.86 -0.37 12.45
C LYS A 99 -32.75 -1.59 13.37
N SER A 100 -33.65 -2.55 13.23
CA SER A 100 -33.60 -3.83 13.97
C SER A 100 -32.58 -4.82 13.38
N GLY A 101 -31.87 -4.42 12.32
CA GLY A 101 -30.94 -5.26 11.60
C GLY A 101 -31.61 -6.08 10.49
N LEU A 102 -30.80 -6.91 9.83
CA LEU A 102 -31.21 -7.81 8.76
C LEU A 102 -31.09 -9.25 9.23
N ILE A 103 -32.19 -9.99 9.21
CA ILE A 103 -32.19 -11.43 9.49
C ILE A 103 -31.92 -12.17 8.17
N ILE A 104 -30.90 -13.02 8.17
CA ILE A 104 -30.56 -13.93 7.07
C ILE A 104 -31.10 -15.31 7.40
N LYS A 105 -31.93 -15.84 6.52
CA LYS A 105 -32.62 -17.11 6.63
C LYS A 105 -32.00 -18.17 5.70
N ASP A 106 -32.16 -19.44 6.07
CA ASP A 106 -31.70 -20.55 5.26
C ASP A 106 -32.48 -20.66 3.95
N THR A 107 -33.79 -20.43 4.00
CA THR A 107 -34.67 -20.38 2.84
C THR A 107 -35.48 -19.08 2.82
N GLU A 108 -36.11 -18.78 1.70
CA GLU A 108 -36.97 -17.61 1.43
C GLU A 108 -38.32 -17.68 2.17
N SER A 109 -38.27 -17.92 3.49
CA SER A 109 -39.43 -18.04 4.37
C SER A 109 -39.14 -17.46 5.75
N SER A 110 -40.13 -16.76 6.34
CA SER A 110 -40.03 -16.15 7.68
C SER A 110 -39.85 -17.21 8.78
N ASN A 111 -40.44 -18.39 8.58
CA ASN A 111 -40.39 -19.51 9.52
C ASN A 111 -39.12 -20.37 9.36
N SER A 112 -38.27 -20.05 8.37
CA SER A 112 -37.02 -20.77 8.15
C SER A 112 -36.00 -20.52 9.26
N LYS A 113 -35.00 -21.41 9.36
CA LYS A 113 -33.89 -21.27 10.29
C LYS A 113 -33.15 -19.95 10.03
N THR A 114 -32.88 -19.21 11.11
CA THR A 114 -31.98 -18.05 11.06
C THR A 114 -30.53 -18.52 10.97
N ILE A 115 -29.81 -18.06 9.95
CA ILE A 115 -28.38 -18.34 9.76
C ILE A 115 -27.54 -17.25 10.41
N SER A 116 -27.97 -16.00 10.30
CA SER A 116 -27.23 -14.86 10.85
C SER A 116 -28.14 -13.63 10.99
N THR A 117 -27.70 -12.69 11.81
CA THR A 117 -28.33 -11.37 11.98
C THR A 117 -27.27 -10.29 11.80
N LEU A 118 -27.47 -9.42 10.83
CA LEU A 118 -26.59 -8.29 10.56
C LEU A 118 -27.14 -7.01 11.19
N LYS A 119 -26.26 -6.17 11.73
CA LYS A 119 -26.64 -4.84 12.23
C LYS A 119 -26.96 -3.89 11.08
N GLN A 120 -27.64 -2.79 11.39
CA GLN A 120 -27.82 -1.68 10.45
C GLN A 120 -26.47 -1.18 9.91
N HIS A 121 -26.46 -0.67 8.67
CA HIS A 121 -25.28 -0.15 7.97
C HIS A 121 -24.20 -1.17 7.58
N VAL A 122 -24.42 -2.46 7.85
CA VAL A 122 -23.59 -3.53 7.28
C VAL A 122 -23.80 -3.60 5.77
N ILE A 123 -22.73 -3.88 5.02
CA ILE A 123 -22.78 -4.06 3.57
C ILE A 123 -23.11 -5.51 3.24
N VAL A 124 -23.92 -5.67 2.20
CA VAL A 124 -24.25 -6.97 1.60
C VAL A 124 -24.05 -6.92 0.10
N GLU A 125 -23.72 -8.06 -0.47
CA GLU A 125 -23.85 -8.33 -1.91
C GLU A 125 -25.27 -8.85 -2.15
N ASP A 126 -26.10 -8.09 -2.85
CA ASP A 126 -27.44 -8.49 -3.26
C ASP A 126 -27.39 -9.12 -4.66
N PHE A 127 -27.69 -10.41 -4.76
CA PHE A 127 -27.74 -11.12 -6.05
C PHE A 127 -29.08 -10.93 -6.78
N GLY A 128 -30.11 -10.47 -6.07
CA GLY A 128 -31.42 -10.19 -6.63
C GLY A 128 -32.57 -10.85 -5.88
N VAL A 129 -33.77 -10.46 -6.28
CA VAL A 129 -35.04 -10.94 -5.72
C VAL A 129 -35.33 -12.36 -6.21
N VAL A 130 -35.71 -13.24 -5.31
CA VAL A 130 -36.08 -14.64 -5.60
C VAL A 130 -37.60 -14.88 -5.56
N GLY A 131 -38.38 -13.90 -5.09
CA GLY A 131 -39.84 -13.97 -4.98
C GLY A 131 -40.32 -13.65 -3.56
N GLY A 132 -41.60 -13.31 -3.40
CA GLY A 132 -42.22 -13.10 -2.08
C GLY A 132 -41.58 -12.02 -1.21
N GLY A 133 -40.85 -11.06 -1.81
CA GLY A 133 -40.11 -10.02 -1.09
C GLY A 133 -38.78 -10.46 -0.49
N TRP A 134 -38.23 -11.60 -0.92
CA TRP A 134 -36.93 -12.11 -0.50
C TRP A 134 -35.85 -11.87 -1.57
N SER A 135 -34.65 -11.55 -1.11
CA SER A 135 -33.43 -11.49 -1.92
C SER A 135 -32.44 -12.56 -1.46
N LEU A 136 -31.70 -13.14 -2.39
CA LEU A 136 -30.50 -13.93 -2.09
C LEU A 136 -29.33 -12.96 -1.90
N ILE A 137 -28.68 -12.98 -0.75
CA ILE A 137 -27.61 -12.04 -0.40
C ILE A 137 -26.40 -12.75 0.20
N LYS A 138 -25.26 -12.06 0.17
CA LYS A 138 -24.03 -12.46 0.87
C LYS A 138 -23.47 -11.35 1.74
N SER A 139 -22.98 -11.71 2.93
CA SER A 139 -22.18 -10.83 3.79
C SER A 139 -21.07 -11.65 4.45
N GLY A 140 -19.81 -11.29 4.19
CA GLY A 140 -18.66 -12.13 4.54
C GLY A 140 -18.81 -13.55 3.95
N ASN A 141 -18.77 -14.56 4.81
CA ASN A 141 -18.96 -15.97 4.43
C ASN A 141 -20.41 -16.46 4.53
N VAL A 142 -21.34 -15.58 4.92
CA VAL A 142 -22.75 -15.94 5.06
C VAL A 142 -23.47 -15.67 3.75
N ILE A 143 -24.05 -16.70 3.16
CA ILE A 143 -25.00 -16.60 2.03
C ILE A 143 -26.36 -17.08 2.52
N GLY A 144 -27.42 -16.35 2.20
CA GLY A 144 -28.79 -16.76 2.51
C GLY A 144 -29.83 -15.75 2.04
N TYR A 145 -31.06 -15.94 2.50
CA TYR A 145 -32.22 -15.18 2.05
C TYR A 145 -32.57 -14.11 3.07
N ALA A 146 -32.83 -12.89 2.60
CA ALA A 146 -33.19 -11.78 3.47
C ALA A 146 -34.33 -10.95 2.88
N ASN A 147 -35.08 -10.25 3.73
CA ASN A 147 -36.16 -9.37 3.28
C ASN A 147 -35.60 -8.23 2.43
N SER A 148 -36.03 -8.14 1.16
CA SER A 148 -35.51 -7.17 0.20
C SER A 148 -35.77 -5.70 0.59
N LYS A 149 -36.80 -5.42 1.41
CA LYS A 149 -37.09 -4.07 1.90
C LYS A 149 -36.14 -3.61 3.02
N SER A 150 -35.41 -4.54 3.63
CA SER A 150 -34.46 -4.26 4.72
C SER A 150 -33.05 -3.91 4.22
N ILE A 151 -32.88 -3.83 2.90
CA ILE A 151 -31.64 -3.43 2.23
C ILE A 151 -31.93 -2.33 1.20
N THR A 152 -31.03 -1.38 1.06
CA THR A 152 -31.15 -0.27 0.09
C THR A 152 -29.84 -0.05 -0.65
N ASP A 153 -29.89 0.70 -1.73
CA ASP A 153 -28.69 1.12 -2.43
C ASP A 153 -27.81 1.99 -1.53
N THR A 154 -26.50 1.84 -1.68
CA THR A 154 -25.53 2.68 -0.98
C THR A 154 -25.49 4.07 -1.63
N LYS A 155 -25.13 5.11 -0.85
CA LYS A 155 -24.80 6.45 -1.37
C LYS A 155 -23.32 6.71 -1.13
N PRO A 156 -22.42 6.31 -2.06
CA PRO A 156 -21.00 6.30 -1.78
C PRO A 156 -20.43 7.72 -1.72
N ILE A 157 -19.53 7.96 -0.78
CA ILE A 157 -18.82 9.23 -0.64
C ILE A 157 -17.40 9.06 -1.18
N LYS A 158 -17.03 9.91 -2.15
CA LYS A 158 -15.67 9.93 -2.69
C LYS A 158 -14.66 10.39 -1.62
N LYS A 159 -13.59 9.61 -1.44
CA LYS A 159 -12.45 9.90 -0.55
C LYS A 159 -11.14 9.48 -1.22
N TYR A 160 -10.03 9.70 -0.52
CA TYR A 160 -8.70 9.26 -0.92
C TYR A 160 -8.03 8.52 0.24
N THR A 161 -7.19 7.54 -0.07
CA THR A 161 -6.31 6.95 0.92
C THR A 161 -5.26 7.97 1.35
N ASN A 162 -4.93 8.02 2.64
CA ASN A 162 -3.89 8.90 3.20
C ASN A 162 -2.61 8.14 3.62
N THR A 163 -2.58 6.84 3.28
CA THR A 163 -1.47 5.92 3.46
C THR A 163 -1.67 4.74 2.50
N ASN A 164 -0.76 3.77 2.51
CA ASN A 164 -1.01 2.47 1.87
C ASN A 164 -2.03 1.68 2.72
N VAL A 165 -3.13 1.26 2.10
CA VAL A 165 -4.27 0.62 2.76
C VAL A 165 -4.35 -0.85 2.39
N THR A 166 -4.58 -1.71 3.38
CA THR A 166 -4.94 -3.12 3.16
C THR A 166 -6.44 -3.29 3.34
N LEU A 167 -7.13 -3.83 2.34
CA LEU A 167 -8.55 -4.12 2.36
C LEU A 167 -8.82 -5.56 2.83
N ARG A 168 -9.95 -5.74 3.53
CA ARG A 168 -10.36 -7.01 4.14
C ARG A 168 -11.81 -7.38 3.82
N ASP A 169 -12.15 -8.66 3.90
CA ASP A 169 -13.51 -9.17 3.66
C ASP A 169 -14.49 -8.93 4.82
N ALA A 170 -13.98 -8.58 5.99
CA ALA A 170 -14.75 -8.25 7.18
C ALA A 170 -14.19 -7.00 7.87
N ALA A 171 -15.05 -6.32 8.64
CA ALA A 171 -14.71 -5.16 9.47
C ALA A 171 -13.91 -5.57 10.74
N ALA A 172 -12.80 -6.28 10.54
CA ALA A 172 -11.93 -6.80 11.58
C ALA A 172 -10.49 -6.95 11.07
N THR A 173 -9.51 -6.77 11.96
CA THR A 173 -8.09 -6.96 11.62
C THR A 173 -7.72 -8.39 11.28
N SER A 174 -8.50 -9.37 11.78
CA SER A 174 -8.40 -10.79 11.44
C SER A 174 -9.06 -11.15 10.10
N GLY A 175 -9.82 -10.24 9.49
CA GLY A 175 -10.46 -10.48 8.19
C GLY A 175 -9.45 -10.81 7.10
N LYS A 176 -9.82 -11.69 6.17
CA LYS A 176 -8.97 -12.10 5.05
C LYS A 176 -8.66 -10.90 4.18
N LYS A 177 -7.40 -10.76 3.76
CA LYS A 177 -6.99 -9.69 2.84
C LYS A 177 -7.66 -9.88 1.48
N THR A 178 -8.31 -8.83 0.98
CA THR A 178 -8.98 -8.82 -0.34
C THR A 178 -8.24 -7.98 -1.37
N GLY A 179 -7.36 -7.08 -0.93
CA GLY A 179 -6.55 -6.25 -1.81
C GLY A 179 -5.76 -5.18 -1.06
N SER A 180 -5.05 -4.36 -1.81
CA SER A 180 -4.29 -3.22 -1.29
C SER A 180 -4.49 -2.00 -2.18
N LEU A 181 -4.41 -0.82 -1.57
CA LEU A 181 -4.50 0.48 -2.25
C LEU A 181 -3.29 1.32 -1.86
N ASN A 182 -2.65 1.95 -2.85
CA ASN A 182 -1.54 2.87 -2.59
C ASN A 182 -2.03 4.17 -1.95
N ASN A 183 -1.13 4.94 -1.34
CA ASN A 183 -1.41 6.29 -0.86
C ASN A 183 -1.99 7.19 -1.97
N ASN A 184 -2.85 8.15 -1.59
CA ASN A 184 -3.54 9.09 -2.47
C ASN A 184 -4.44 8.46 -3.55
N LYS A 185 -4.79 7.18 -3.39
CA LYS A 185 -5.70 6.46 -4.29
C LYS A 185 -7.14 6.89 -4.03
N GLU A 186 -7.86 7.20 -5.10
CA GLU A 186 -9.29 7.49 -5.06
C GLU A 186 -10.11 6.25 -4.69
N VAL A 187 -11.06 6.42 -3.78
CA VAL A 187 -11.97 5.39 -3.30
C VAL A 187 -13.38 5.94 -3.11
N TYR A 188 -14.37 5.05 -3.12
CA TYR A 188 -15.75 5.35 -2.76
C TYR A 188 -16.13 4.63 -1.47
N VAL A 189 -16.45 5.37 -0.42
CA VAL A 189 -16.86 4.84 0.88
C VAL A 189 -18.37 4.60 0.87
N HIS A 190 -18.80 3.34 1.01
CA HIS A 190 -20.20 2.94 0.97
C HIS A 190 -20.87 2.89 2.35
N SER A 191 -20.10 2.56 3.38
CA SER A 191 -20.57 2.54 4.76
C SER A 191 -19.43 2.81 5.73
N GLN A 192 -19.81 3.19 6.95
CA GLN A 192 -18.93 3.23 8.11
C GLN A 192 -19.64 2.53 9.25
N VAL A 193 -19.01 1.51 9.81
CA VAL A 193 -19.51 0.77 10.98
C VAL A 193 -18.39 0.75 11.99
N SER A 194 -18.61 1.40 13.13
CA SER A 194 -17.56 1.67 14.12
C SER A 194 -16.37 2.38 13.45
N ASN A 195 -15.15 1.86 13.61
CA ASN A 195 -13.91 2.41 13.05
C ASN A 195 -13.53 1.83 11.68
N TRP A 196 -14.46 1.14 11.00
CA TRP A 196 -14.22 0.53 9.70
C TRP A 196 -15.09 1.14 8.62
N SER A 197 -14.50 1.36 7.46
CA SER A 197 -15.17 1.81 6.24
C SER A 197 -15.14 0.69 5.20
N TYR A 198 -16.28 0.40 4.58
CA TYR A 198 -16.32 -0.43 3.37
C TYR A 198 -16.14 0.46 2.15
N VAL A 199 -15.16 0.14 1.31
CA VAL A 199 -14.78 0.95 0.16
C VAL A 199 -14.70 0.16 -1.12
N THR A 200 -14.86 0.86 -2.25
CA THR A 200 -14.56 0.35 -3.59
C THR A 200 -13.56 1.26 -4.31
N SER A 201 -12.73 0.67 -5.17
CA SER A 201 -11.85 1.39 -6.10
C SER A 201 -11.65 0.51 -7.34
N GLY A 202 -12.35 0.82 -8.44
CA GLY A 202 -12.43 -0.08 -9.60
C GLY A 202 -13.07 -1.43 -9.23
N SER A 203 -12.39 -2.54 -9.55
CA SER A 203 -12.84 -3.89 -9.20
C SER A 203 -12.52 -4.30 -7.75
N ILE A 204 -11.67 -3.53 -7.05
CA ILE A 204 -11.22 -3.86 -5.69
C ILE A 204 -12.22 -3.32 -4.68
N LYS A 205 -12.57 -4.14 -3.69
CA LYS A 205 -13.49 -3.78 -2.61
C LYS A 205 -13.11 -4.44 -1.28
N GLY A 206 -13.54 -3.83 -0.19
CA GLY A 206 -13.38 -4.39 1.15
C GLY A 206 -13.42 -3.36 2.26
N TYR A 207 -13.21 -3.83 3.48
CA TYR A 207 -13.15 -3.06 4.70
C TYR A 207 -11.73 -2.60 5.01
N ALA A 208 -11.57 -1.36 5.47
CA ALA A 208 -10.34 -0.84 6.05
C ALA A 208 -10.65 0.18 7.17
N PRO A 209 -9.70 0.46 8.08
CA PRO A 209 -9.88 1.47 9.12
C PRO A 209 -10.27 2.84 8.53
N THR A 210 -11.31 3.46 9.10
CA THR A 210 -11.83 4.75 8.65
C THR A 210 -10.78 5.86 8.67
N SER A 211 -9.85 5.82 9.63
CA SER A 211 -8.77 6.79 9.77
C SER A 211 -7.80 6.83 8.58
N GLN A 212 -7.82 5.82 7.71
CA GLN A 212 -6.96 5.75 6.53
C GLN A 212 -7.52 6.48 5.30
N PHE A 213 -8.67 7.16 5.44
CA PHE A 213 -9.33 7.85 4.35
C PHE A 213 -9.59 9.33 4.65
N SER A 214 -9.24 10.20 3.72
CA SER A 214 -9.43 11.66 3.79
C SER A 214 -10.31 12.18 2.65
N ALA A 215 -10.94 13.34 2.85
CA ALA A 215 -11.77 13.98 1.81
C ALA A 215 -10.94 14.52 0.63
N LYS A 216 -9.67 14.87 0.88
CA LYS A 216 -8.73 15.39 -0.12
C LYS A 216 -7.50 14.50 -0.20
N LYS A 217 -6.82 14.51 -1.35
CA LYS A 217 -5.47 13.94 -1.48
C LYS A 217 -4.52 14.66 -0.53
N GLN A 218 -3.54 13.95 0.01
CA GLN A 218 -2.39 14.58 0.64
C GLN A 218 -1.57 15.30 -0.45
N GLU A 219 -1.39 16.59 -0.30
CA GLU A 219 -0.47 17.36 -1.13
C GLU A 219 0.97 17.02 -0.73
N THR A 220 1.73 16.46 -1.68
CA THR A 220 3.17 16.34 -1.52
C THR A 220 3.79 17.65 -2.00
N THR A 221 4.09 18.57 -1.09
CA THR A 221 4.91 19.74 -1.45
C THR A 221 6.30 19.23 -1.83
N LEU A 222 6.64 19.31 -3.13
CA LEU A 222 7.97 18.92 -3.60
C LEU A 222 9.01 19.79 -2.90
N GLN A 223 10.05 19.16 -2.36
CA GLN A 223 11.16 19.88 -1.78
C GLN A 223 11.96 20.58 -2.89
N THR A 224 12.47 21.77 -2.62
CA THR A 224 13.32 22.51 -3.56
C THR A 224 14.57 22.99 -2.86
N LEU A 225 15.74 22.76 -3.46
CA LEU A 225 16.99 23.38 -3.08
C LEU A 225 17.20 24.60 -3.99
N ASN A 226 16.98 25.81 -3.46
CA ASN A 226 17.06 27.03 -4.26
C ASN A 226 18.48 27.57 -4.41
N SER A 227 19.38 27.24 -3.46
CA SER A 227 20.78 27.67 -3.50
C SER A 227 21.66 26.70 -2.71
N PHE A 228 22.97 26.74 -2.95
CA PHE A 228 23.97 25.99 -2.17
C PHE A 228 24.59 26.80 -1.02
N THR A 229 24.11 28.02 -0.75
CA THR A 229 24.69 28.94 0.23
C THR A 229 24.72 28.32 1.64
N ASP A 230 23.59 27.76 2.10
CA ASP A 230 23.49 27.17 3.43
C ASP A 230 24.29 25.86 3.58
N LEU A 231 24.64 25.25 2.46
CA LEU A 231 25.45 24.03 2.43
C LEU A 231 26.94 24.34 2.52
N ARG A 232 27.35 25.61 2.47
CA ARG A 232 28.77 25.97 2.61
C ARG A 232 29.30 25.54 3.98
N PRO A 233 30.46 24.88 4.04
CA PRO A 233 31.14 24.61 5.29
C PRO A 233 31.56 25.92 5.98
N SER A 234 30.96 26.19 7.13
CA SER A 234 31.30 27.29 8.04
C SER A 234 31.70 26.77 9.43
N ASN A 235 31.32 25.53 9.75
CA ASN A 235 31.59 24.89 11.04
C ASN A 235 32.91 24.08 11.05
N ILE A 236 33.58 23.93 9.90
CA ILE A 236 34.84 23.15 9.80
C ILE A 236 36.02 24.13 9.78
N LYS A 237 36.75 24.23 10.89
CA LYS A 237 37.85 25.17 11.06
C LYS A 237 39.22 24.69 10.54
N TRP A 238 39.38 23.39 10.31
CA TRP A 238 40.65 22.76 9.90
C TRP A 238 40.77 22.57 8.37
N MET A 239 39.74 22.93 7.61
CA MET A 239 39.79 22.96 6.15
C MET A 239 40.22 24.34 5.68
N ASN A 240 41.32 24.40 4.93
CA ASN A 240 41.81 25.63 4.31
C ASN A 240 40.90 25.98 3.14
N TYR A 241 40.08 26.99 3.34
CA TYR A 241 39.23 27.60 2.33
C TYR A 241 39.79 28.96 1.92
N TYR A 242 39.75 29.24 0.62
CA TYR A 242 40.02 30.55 0.05
C TYR A 242 38.74 31.08 -0.60
N PHE A 243 38.51 32.38 -0.47
CA PHE A 243 37.38 33.07 -1.07
C PHE A 243 37.83 33.77 -2.35
N ASP A 244 37.14 33.50 -3.46
CA ASP A 244 37.17 34.31 -4.67
C ASP A 244 35.79 34.93 -4.88
N GLY A 245 35.62 36.17 -4.40
CA GLY A 245 34.32 36.85 -4.35
C GLY A 245 33.27 36.06 -3.55
N ASN A 246 32.23 35.57 -4.24
CA ASN A 246 31.17 34.77 -3.64
C ASN A 246 31.45 33.26 -3.67
N VAL A 247 32.61 32.80 -4.15
CA VAL A 247 32.93 31.38 -4.30
C VAL A 247 33.81 30.93 -3.14
N LEU A 248 33.36 29.91 -2.41
CA LEU A 248 34.17 29.24 -1.38
C LEU A 248 34.91 28.06 -2.01
N GLN A 249 36.23 28.12 -2.09
CA GLN A 249 37.10 27.09 -2.66
C GLN A 249 37.95 26.44 -1.57
N GLY A 250 38.05 25.11 -1.52
CA GLY A 250 38.90 24.47 -0.51
C GLY A 250 39.36 23.08 -0.92
N ASN A 251 40.53 22.70 -0.38
CA ASN A 251 41.12 21.38 -0.56
C ASN A 251 40.67 20.47 0.59
N ILE A 252 39.82 19.48 0.30
CA ILE A 252 39.50 18.43 1.28
C ILE A 252 40.61 17.38 1.21
N ARG A 253 41.49 17.34 2.21
CA ARG A 253 42.37 16.17 2.40
C ARG A 253 41.51 15.02 2.90
N SER A 254 41.31 14.00 2.09
CA SER A 254 40.71 12.75 2.53
C SER A 254 41.81 11.75 2.85
N SER A 255 41.69 11.05 3.98
CA SER A 255 42.50 9.88 4.31
C SER A 255 41.61 8.65 4.23
N VAL A 256 42.07 7.62 3.52
CA VAL A 256 41.45 6.28 3.56
C VAL A 256 42.30 5.43 4.50
N GLU A 257 41.73 5.06 5.64
CA GLU A 257 42.32 4.07 6.55
C GLU A 257 41.69 2.69 6.30
N ASN A 258 42.54 1.74 5.94
CA ASN A 258 42.28 0.30 5.93
C ASN A 258 43.36 -0.37 6.81
N LYS A 259 43.07 -1.55 7.39
CA LYS A 259 44.00 -2.38 8.17
C LYS A 259 45.33 -2.70 7.48
N GLU A 260 45.44 -2.59 6.15
CA GLU A 260 46.66 -2.94 5.40
C GLU A 260 47.43 -1.75 4.81
N TYR A 261 46.82 -0.57 4.62
CA TYR A 261 47.49 0.60 4.02
C TYR A 261 46.88 1.93 4.49
N SER A 262 47.73 2.96 4.59
CA SER A 262 47.35 4.37 4.72
C SER A 262 47.89 5.13 3.50
N TYR A 263 47.01 5.68 2.69
CA TYR A 263 47.40 6.57 1.58
C TYR A 263 46.56 7.85 1.59
N THR A 264 47.24 8.97 1.37
CA THR A 264 46.62 10.28 1.14
C THR A 264 46.00 10.26 -0.25
N VAL A 265 44.68 10.35 -0.34
CA VAL A 265 43.99 10.54 -1.63
C VAL A 265 44.26 12.00 -2.07
N PRO A 266 44.39 12.31 -3.37
CA PRO A 266 44.54 13.68 -3.81
C PRO A 266 43.41 14.49 -3.20
N SER A 267 43.72 15.71 -2.78
CA SER A 267 42.73 16.64 -2.27
C SER A 267 41.55 16.71 -3.26
N ILE A 268 40.32 16.90 -2.80
CA ILE A 268 39.19 17.16 -3.70
C ILE A 268 38.96 18.67 -3.69
N TYR A 269 38.91 19.29 -4.87
CA TYR A 269 38.50 20.67 -5.02
C TYR A 269 36.97 20.73 -4.95
N THR A 270 36.44 21.49 -4.00
CA THR A 270 35.01 21.79 -3.95
C THR A 270 34.80 23.29 -4.02
N SER A 271 33.86 23.71 -4.86
CA SER A 271 33.44 25.10 -5.00
C SER A 271 31.94 25.23 -4.75
N PHE A 272 31.56 26.17 -3.89
CA PHE A 272 30.17 26.48 -3.58
C PHE A 272 29.84 27.89 -4.03
N SER A 273 28.96 28.04 -5.01
CA SER A 273 28.30 29.31 -5.36
C SER A 273 26.82 29.28 -4.94
N PRO A 274 26.11 30.41 -4.85
CA PRO A 274 24.67 30.35 -4.60
C PRO A 274 23.92 29.56 -5.68
N LYS A 275 24.43 29.55 -6.92
CA LYS A 275 23.77 28.94 -8.09
C LYS A 275 24.28 27.55 -8.43
N SER A 276 25.37 27.08 -7.84
CA SER A 276 25.98 25.80 -8.21
C SER A 276 26.91 25.24 -7.14
N PHE A 277 27.09 23.93 -7.18
CA PHE A 277 28.17 23.22 -6.52
C PHE A 277 29.06 22.54 -7.56
N GLN A 278 30.37 22.71 -7.42
CA GLN A 278 31.38 22.14 -8.31
C GLN A 278 32.34 21.23 -7.55
N ILE A 279 32.80 20.16 -8.21
CA ILE A 279 33.81 19.23 -7.69
C ILE A 279 34.86 18.92 -8.76
N GLY A 280 36.13 18.81 -8.37
CA GLY A 280 37.25 18.55 -9.28
C GLY A 280 38.55 18.15 -8.56
N THR A 281 39.67 18.15 -9.28
CA THR A 281 41.02 17.89 -8.74
C THR A 281 41.79 19.17 -8.45
N PRO A 282 42.42 19.31 -7.28
CA PRO A 282 43.37 20.36 -6.94
C PRO A 282 44.61 20.29 -7.80
N GLU A 283 45.23 21.44 -8.02
CA GLU A 283 46.44 21.64 -8.85
C GLU A 283 46.21 21.44 -10.35
N SER A 284 44.95 21.26 -10.75
CA SER A 284 44.53 21.10 -12.12
C SER A 284 43.25 21.92 -12.32
N ASP A 285 43.11 22.68 -13.41
CA ASP A 285 41.87 23.43 -13.68
C ASP A 285 40.69 22.50 -14.05
N PHE A 286 40.81 21.18 -13.84
CA PHE A 286 39.78 20.21 -14.15
C PHE A 286 38.66 20.20 -13.11
N ILE A 287 37.55 20.88 -13.45
CA ILE A 287 36.23 20.66 -12.87
C ILE A 287 35.67 19.39 -13.50
N TRP A 288 35.11 18.47 -12.72
CA TRP A 288 34.50 17.24 -13.24
C TRP A 288 32.98 17.28 -13.26
N ILE A 289 32.37 18.06 -12.37
CA ILE A 289 30.92 18.13 -12.24
C ILE A 289 30.51 19.51 -11.74
N ASN A 290 29.51 20.10 -12.41
CA ASN A 290 28.79 21.30 -12.01
C ASN A 290 27.30 20.97 -11.82
N ILE A 291 26.85 21.02 -10.56
CA ILE A 291 25.45 20.77 -10.17
C ILE A 291 24.74 22.12 -9.99
N PRO A 292 23.73 22.46 -10.81
CA PRO A 292 23.04 23.74 -10.72
C PRO A 292 21.97 23.76 -9.63
N ALA A 293 21.66 24.95 -9.13
CA ALA A 293 20.43 25.27 -8.41
C ALA A 293 19.53 26.17 -9.30
N PRO A 294 18.19 26.07 -9.20
CA PRO A 294 17.46 25.27 -8.22
C PRO A 294 17.31 23.79 -8.61
N LEU A 295 17.24 22.90 -7.62
CA LEU A 295 16.84 21.51 -7.81
C LEU A 295 15.47 21.26 -7.18
N THR A 296 14.53 20.71 -7.93
CA THR A 296 13.22 20.27 -7.41
C THR A 296 13.22 18.77 -7.19
N GLN A 297 12.62 18.30 -6.11
CA GLN A 297 12.65 16.90 -5.72
C GLN A 297 12.19 15.97 -6.85
N ASN A 298 13.05 15.00 -7.19
CA ASN A 298 12.88 14.02 -8.27
C ASN A 298 12.72 14.58 -9.69
N LYS A 299 12.86 15.89 -9.91
CA LYS A 299 12.97 16.45 -11.27
C LYS A 299 14.43 16.42 -11.72
N ALA A 300 14.66 16.11 -13.00
CA ALA A 300 15.98 16.14 -13.60
C ALA A 300 16.44 17.59 -13.78
N ALA A 301 17.68 17.87 -13.39
CA ALA A 301 18.41 19.08 -13.77
C ALA A 301 19.66 18.67 -14.56
N ALA A 302 20.03 19.43 -15.58
CA ALA A 302 21.20 19.12 -16.39
C ALA A 302 22.48 19.17 -15.54
N LEU A 303 23.33 18.16 -15.72
CA LEU A 303 24.65 18.05 -15.10
C LEU A 303 25.69 18.42 -16.14
N TYR A 304 26.60 19.33 -15.80
CA TYR A 304 27.61 19.84 -16.73
C TYR A 304 29.03 19.49 -16.31
N ASP A 305 29.90 19.37 -17.30
CA ASP A 305 31.35 19.28 -17.20
C ASP A 305 31.95 20.36 -18.10
N PHE A 306 33.09 20.95 -17.73
CA PHE A 306 33.72 22.00 -18.54
C PHE A 306 34.67 21.36 -19.55
N ASP A 307 34.33 21.45 -20.84
CA ASP A 307 35.19 20.93 -21.91
C ASP A 307 36.25 21.97 -22.28
N TRP A 308 37.49 21.68 -21.92
CA TRP A 308 38.66 22.52 -22.19
C TRP A 308 39.03 22.61 -23.67
N ASN A 309 38.60 21.67 -24.52
CA ASN A 309 38.86 21.76 -25.95
C ASN A 309 37.95 22.81 -26.61
N SER A 310 36.71 22.94 -26.11
CA SER A 310 35.72 23.87 -26.65
C SER A 310 35.49 25.11 -25.79
N TYR A 311 36.11 25.18 -24.60
CA TYR A 311 35.90 26.22 -23.58
C TYR A 311 34.42 26.44 -23.24
N LYS A 312 33.65 25.36 -23.09
CA LYS A 312 32.20 25.41 -22.85
C LYS A 312 31.75 24.33 -21.86
N ASP A 313 30.66 24.61 -21.14
CA ASP A 313 29.95 23.61 -20.36
C ASP A 313 29.24 22.61 -21.29
N VAL A 314 29.60 21.33 -21.18
CA VAL A 314 28.99 20.21 -21.90
C VAL A 314 28.12 19.42 -20.94
N GLN A 315 26.89 19.12 -21.35
CA GLN A 315 26.00 18.30 -20.53
C GLN A 315 26.49 16.85 -20.53
N ILE A 316 26.83 16.34 -19.35
CA ILE A 316 27.34 14.97 -19.14
C ILE A 316 26.30 14.05 -18.48
N GLY A 317 25.15 14.59 -18.05
CA GLY A 317 24.16 13.81 -17.34
C GLY A 317 23.03 14.63 -16.72
N ASN A 318 22.46 14.08 -15.65
CA ASN A 318 21.42 14.73 -14.86
C ASN A 318 21.69 14.64 -13.35
N ALA A 319 21.31 15.68 -12.61
CA ALA A 319 21.21 15.70 -11.16
C ALA A 319 19.75 15.64 -10.69
N TYR A 320 19.52 15.04 -9.54
CA TYR A 320 18.22 14.89 -8.90
C TYR A 320 18.32 15.21 -7.42
N LEU A 321 17.50 16.14 -6.93
CA LEU A 321 17.29 16.29 -5.49
C LEU A 321 16.45 15.11 -4.99
N ARG A 322 17.00 14.31 -4.09
CA ARG A 322 16.30 13.17 -3.46
C ARG A 322 15.64 13.59 -2.15
N SER A 323 16.31 14.41 -1.35
CA SER A 323 15.78 14.89 -0.07
C SER A 323 16.53 16.14 0.42
N THR A 324 15.88 16.95 1.25
CA THR A 324 16.45 18.03 2.08
C THR A 324 16.22 17.77 3.58
N LYS A 325 15.69 16.59 3.94
CA LYS A 325 15.21 16.25 5.29
C LYS A 325 15.86 14.99 5.86
N GLU A 326 16.90 14.47 5.23
CA GLU A 326 17.56 13.26 5.72
C GLU A 326 18.32 13.54 7.02
N THR A 327 18.47 12.49 7.83
CA THR A 327 19.37 12.48 8.99
C THR A 327 20.45 11.45 8.71
N ILE A 328 21.70 11.89 8.60
CA ILE A 328 22.84 11.05 8.25
C ILE A 328 23.86 11.08 9.38
N THR A 329 24.39 9.91 9.73
CA THR A 329 25.50 9.77 10.69
C THR A 329 26.78 9.42 9.95
N THR A 330 27.87 10.08 10.35
CA THR A 330 29.25 9.81 9.95
C THR A 330 30.13 9.69 11.20
N PRO A 331 31.40 9.28 11.10
CA PRO A 331 32.32 9.29 12.25
C PRO A 331 32.50 10.68 12.90
N ALA A 332 32.23 11.78 12.17
CA ALA A 332 32.26 13.13 12.72
C ALA A 332 31.02 13.50 13.55
N GLY A 333 29.92 12.75 13.44
CA GLY A 333 28.68 12.99 14.17
C GLY A 333 27.40 12.72 13.37
N THR A 334 26.26 13.17 13.91
CA THR A 334 24.94 13.04 13.28
C THR A 334 24.45 14.39 12.79
N PHE A 335 24.07 14.46 11.51
CA PHE A 335 23.64 15.67 10.83
C PHE A 335 22.15 15.57 10.46
N LYS A 336 21.39 16.63 10.69
CA LYS A 336 19.97 16.77 10.32
C LYS A 336 19.82 17.69 9.10
N ASN A 337 18.66 17.63 8.45
CA ASN A 337 18.35 18.43 7.26
C ASN A 337 19.37 18.22 6.13
N VAL A 338 19.85 16.98 6.00
CA VAL A 338 20.84 16.63 4.99
C VAL A 338 20.20 16.68 3.62
N VAL A 339 20.87 17.38 2.72
CA VAL A 339 20.54 17.49 1.31
C VAL A 339 21.21 16.35 0.57
N HIS A 340 20.39 15.48 -0.01
CA HIS A 340 20.82 14.33 -0.79
C HIS A 340 20.59 14.61 -2.27
N ILE A 341 21.68 14.66 -3.03
CA ILE A 341 21.68 14.85 -4.48
C ILE A 341 22.22 13.60 -5.13
N GLU A 342 21.49 13.08 -6.11
CA GLU A 342 21.93 11.98 -6.96
C GLU A 342 22.32 12.51 -8.33
N THR A 343 23.48 12.13 -8.86
CA THR A 343 23.88 12.42 -10.23
C THR A 343 23.92 11.14 -11.06
N LYS A 344 23.54 11.22 -12.33
CA LYS A 344 23.63 10.14 -13.32
C LYS A 344 24.35 10.63 -14.56
N MET A 345 25.50 10.03 -14.87
CA MET A 345 26.28 10.36 -16.06
C MET A 345 25.89 9.47 -17.25
N THR A 346 25.60 10.09 -18.39
CA THR A 346 25.02 9.42 -19.57
C THR A 346 26.00 8.42 -20.21
N ASN A 347 27.30 8.77 -20.26
CA ASN A 347 28.27 8.02 -21.07
C ASN A 347 28.84 6.77 -20.38
N ILE A 348 28.76 6.70 -19.04
CA ILE A 348 29.37 5.61 -18.25
C ILE A 348 28.39 4.91 -17.31
N SER A 349 27.08 5.22 -17.42
CA SER A 349 26.01 4.65 -16.58
C SER A 349 26.34 4.63 -15.07
N PHE A 350 27.07 5.65 -14.62
CA PHE A 350 27.54 5.77 -13.25
C PHE A 350 26.60 6.69 -12.47
N THR A 351 26.20 6.26 -11.27
CA THR A 351 25.36 7.04 -10.36
C THR A 351 26.14 7.35 -9.09
N ILE A 352 26.13 8.62 -8.67
CA ILE A 352 26.78 9.06 -7.43
C ILE A 352 25.75 9.74 -6.54
N HIS A 353 25.80 9.43 -5.26
CA HIS A 353 24.99 10.02 -4.20
C HIS A 353 25.87 10.94 -3.35
N TYR A 354 25.55 12.23 -3.34
CA TYR A 354 26.18 13.25 -2.53
C TYR A 354 25.26 13.64 -1.39
N TYR A 355 25.82 13.72 -0.18
CA TYR A 355 25.10 14.13 1.02
C TYR A 355 25.76 15.38 1.59
N PHE A 356 25.00 16.47 1.67
CA PHE A 356 25.44 17.76 2.17
C PHE A 356 24.72 18.09 3.47
N ALA A 357 25.46 18.52 4.49
CA ALA A 357 24.88 19.02 5.73
C ALA A 357 25.01 20.56 5.80
N PRO A 358 23.95 21.29 6.19
CA PRO A 358 24.02 22.74 6.33
C PRO A 358 25.15 23.18 7.27
N GLY A 359 25.98 24.12 6.82
CA GLY A 359 27.15 24.60 7.57
C GLY A 359 28.36 23.65 7.61
N TYR A 360 28.27 22.45 7.01
CA TYR A 360 29.36 21.46 7.01
C TYR A 360 29.81 21.03 5.61
N GLY A 361 29.10 21.40 4.54
CA GLY A 361 29.48 20.98 3.19
C GLY A 361 29.16 19.53 2.90
N LEU A 362 29.97 18.94 2.04
CA LEU A 362 29.87 17.54 1.65
C LEU A 362 30.30 16.66 2.84
N ILE A 363 29.39 15.82 3.32
CA ILE A 363 29.62 14.93 4.47
C ILE A 363 29.75 13.46 4.10
N LYS A 364 29.22 13.05 2.93
CA LYS A 364 29.26 11.65 2.48
C LYS A 364 29.10 11.55 0.98
N VAL A 365 29.79 10.59 0.36
CA VAL A 365 29.62 10.22 -1.06
C VAL A 365 29.52 8.71 -1.18
N LYS A 366 28.55 8.24 -1.97
CA LYS A 366 28.38 6.82 -2.30
C LYS A 366 28.14 6.62 -3.79
N ASP A 367 28.45 5.42 -4.28
CA ASP A 367 28.11 5.03 -5.65
C ASP A 367 26.77 4.27 -5.76
N SER A 368 26.43 3.85 -6.97
CA SER A 368 25.22 3.08 -7.30
C SER A 368 25.08 1.74 -6.56
N LYS A 369 26.20 1.18 -6.05
CA LYS A 369 26.25 -0.06 -5.27
C LYS A 369 26.29 0.24 -3.77
N ASN A 370 26.03 1.48 -3.36
CA ASN A 370 26.08 1.95 -1.98
C ASN A 370 27.48 1.81 -1.34
N ARG A 371 28.53 1.68 -2.15
CA ARG A 371 29.93 1.66 -1.69
C ARG A 371 30.34 3.08 -1.32
N LEU A 372 31.12 3.21 -0.25
CA LEU A 372 31.56 4.49 0.28
C LEU A 372 32.78 5.01 -0.49
N SER A 373 32.69 6.23 -1.02
CA SER A 373 33.83 6.92 -1.65
C SER A 373 34.40 8.03 -0.77
N TYR A 374 33.57 8.65 0.07
CA TYR A 374 33.98 9.69 1.00
C TYR A 374 33.04 9.75 2.19
N GLU A 375 33.57 10.10 3.36
CA GLU A 375 32.80 10.37 4.57
C GLU A 375 33.56 11.32 5.51
N LEU A 376 32.84 12.31 6.07
CA LEU A 376 33.41 13.28 7.00
C LEU A 376 33.78 12.62 8.33
N ARG A 377 35.02 12.86 8.78
CA ARG A 377 35.57 12.42 10.06
C ARG A 377 35.96 13.61 10.93
N SER A 378 35.91 13.45 12.24
CA SER A 378 36.47 14.44 13.17
C SER A 378 37.98 14.35 13.16
N TYR A 379 38.64 15.51 13.13
CA TYR A 379 40.07 15.63 13.40
C TYR A 379 40.23 15.79 14.92
N LYS A 380 41.09 14.99 15.55
CA LYS A 380 41.43 15.12 16.97
C LYS A 380 42.54 16.12 17.18
#